data_AF-A0A0S8K5P2-F1
#
_entry.id   AF-A0A0S8K5P2-F1
#
_cell.length_a   1.000
_cell.length_b   1.000
_cell.length_c   1.000
_cell.angle_alpha   90.00
_cell.angle_beta   90.00
_cell.angle_gamma   90.00
#
_symmetry.space_group_name_H-M   'P 1'
#
loop_
_entity.id
_entity.type
_entity.pdbx_description
1 polymer ?
#
loop_
_entity_poly.entity_id
_entity_poly.type
_entity_poly.pdbx_seq_one_letter_code
_entity_poly.pdbx_strand_id
1 'polypeptide(L)'
;MDIGLIQALQNTGGWLKPVMEFFTALGYPQAYMAIIAVVYWSLDRKLGLKMAIYLPLASSINSILKFAIHAPRPYWVSTEILAIHSPNGFGMPSGHAQASTVWLLASCFLRKKWFWTVAILLTLCIGLSRAYLGVHFPTQVIAGWVAGITVLICFIRLERVISSWLKSHHLYRQLLFMLGTTFLIILAGAIILLITRNWDLPADWIWNASSIQSLDTNLLRAYSMASVAGNAGSFLGVSIGAVLMGKAGGFTVNGKWWVRLLRIVLGLACMFLLYAGLQTIAPGEANLSAYAIWRFMGFYVISFSAVYILPILFVRLKLLKSDQ
;
A
#
# COMPACT_ATOMS: atom_id res chain seq x y z
N MET A 1 -6.72 29.14 4.44
CA MET A 1 -6.78 29.03 2.97
C MET A 1 -7.19 27.63 2.50
N ASP A 2 -6.69 26.54 3.11
CA ASP A 2 -6.98 25.17 2.63
C ASP A 2 -8.38 24.61 2.99
N ILE A 3 -9.03 25.08 4.07
CA ILE A 3 -10.38 24.64 4.49
C ILE A 3 -11.46 25.07 3.48
N GLY A 4 -11.39 26.32 3.00
CA GLY A 4 -12.36 26.87 2.06
C GLY A 4 -12.41 26.10 0.74
N LEU A 5 -11.27 25.56 0.27
CA LEU A 5 -11.25 24.72 -0.92
C LEU A 5 -11.98 23.39 -0.69
N ILE A 6 -11.81 22.77 0.47
CA ILE A 6 -12.50 21.52 0.83
C ILE A 6 -14.01 21.77 0.91
N GLN A 7 -14.43 22.86 1.55
CA GLN A 7 -15.85 23.24 1.61
C GLN A 7 -16.43 23.51 0.23
N ALA A 8 -15.72 24.26 -0.61
CA ALA A 8 -16.13 24.52 -1.99
C ALA A 8 -16.32 23.20 -2.76
N LEU A 9 -15.40 22.25 -2.61
CA LEU A 9 -15.52 20.91 -3.20
C LEU A 9 -16.75 20.17 -2.67
N GLN A 10 -16.99 20.17 -1.36
CA GLN A 10 -18.14 19.48 -0.75
C GLN A 10 -19.49 20.12 -1.15
N ASN A 11 -19.49 21.42 -1.45
CA ASN A 11 -20.68 22.17 -1.88
C ASN A 11 -21.00 22.05 -3.39
N THR A 12 -20.18 21.34 -4.19
CA THR A 12 -20.44 21.12 -5.63
C THR A 12 -21.65 20.22 -5.95
N GLY A 13 -22.28 19.64 -4.93
CA GLY A 13 -23.52 18.85 -5.02
C GLY A 13 -23.33 17.36 -4.76
N GLY A 14 -24.39 16.70 -4.28
CA GLY A 14 -24.34 15.30 -3.82
C GLY A 14 -23.99 14.26 -4.90
N TRP A 15 -24.09 14.61 -6.18
CA TRP A 15 -23.78 13.73 -7.31
C TRP A 15 -22.28 13.38 -7.40
N LEU A 16 -21.39 14.26 -6.92
CA LEU A 16 -19.95 14.05 -6.99
C LEU A 16 -19.46 13.08 -5.91
N LYS A 17 -20.21 12.93 -4.81
CA LYS A 17 -19.88 12.03 -3.69
C LYS A 17 -19.67 10.58 -4.14
N PRO A 18 -20.61 9.89 -4.80
CA PRO A 18 -20.41 8.50 -5.20
C PRO A 18 -19.24 8.32 -6.19
N VAL A 19 -18.97 9.32 -7.03
CA VAL A 19 -17.82 9.31 -7.96
C VAL A 19 -16.50 9.37 -7.19
N MET A 20 -16.40 10.26 -6.19
CA MET A 20 -15.22 10.37 -5.34
C MET A 20 -15.04 9.16 -4.43
N GLU A 21 -16.15 8.57 -3.95
CA GLU A 21 -16.14 7.30 -3.22
C GLU A 21 -15.64 6.14 -4.10
N PHE A 22 -16.02 6.09 -5.37
CA PHE A 22 -15.48 5.12 -6.32
C PHE A 22 -13.97 5.28 -6.52
N PHE A 23 -13.49 6.50 -6.80
CA PHE A 23 -12.05 6.71 -7.00
C PHE A 23 -11.25 6.46 -5.73
N THR A 24 -11.75 6.84 -4.56
CA THR A 24 -11.04 6.49 -3.32
C THR A 24 -11.04 4.99 -3.10
N ALA A 25 -12.07 4.26 -3.53
CA ALA A 25 -12.14 2.81 -3.39
C ALA A 25 -10.97 2.11 -4.10
N LEU A 26 -10.60 2.62 -5.29
CA LEU A 26 -9.43 2.16 -6.05
C LEU A 26 -8.09 2.43 -5.35
N GLY A 27 -8.07 3.36 -4.39
CA GLY A 27 -6.89 3.70 -3.60
C GLY A 27 -6.66 2.85 -2.35
N TYR A 28 -7.59 1.93 -2.03
CA TYR A 28 -7.43 1.06 -0.87
C TYR A 28 -6.43 -0.09 -1.11
N PRO A 29 -5.73 -0.58 -0.07
CA PRO A 29 -4.82 -1.73 -0.17
C PRO A 29 -5.47 -2.98 -0.77
N GLN A 30 -6.74 -3.24 -0.46
CA GLN A 30 -7.50 -4.38 -0.98
C GLN A 30 -7.70 -4.29 -2.49
N ALA A 31 -7.97 -3.08 -3.01
CA ALA A 31 -8.10 -2.84 -4.44
C ALA A 31 -6.75 -3.08 -5.15
N TYR A 32 -5.65 -2.55 -4.61
CA TYR A 32 -4.32 -2.81 -5.16
C TYR A 32 -3.93 -4.28 -5.11
N MET A 33 -4.26 -5.00 -4.04
CA MET A 33 -4.03 -6.45 -3.95
C MET A 33 -4.79 -7.20 -5.05
N ALA A 34 -6.06 -6.85 -5.29
CA ALA A 34 -6.86 -7.44 -6.35
C ALA A 34 -6.28 -7.13 -7.74
N ILE A 35 -5.90 -5.87 -8.00
CA ILE A 35 -5.27 -5.46 -9.26
C ILE A 35 -3.95 -6.19 -9.47
N ILE A 36 -3.09 -6.27 -8.45
CA ILE A 36 -1.81 -6.99 -8.52
C ILE A 36 -2.05 -8.47 -8.80
N ALA A 37 -3.01 -9.11 -8.14
CA ALA A 37 -3.38 -10.50 -8.41
C ALA A 37 -3.79 -10.71 -9.87
N VAL A 38 -4.65 -9.84 -10.42
CA VAL A 38 -5.05 -9.87 -11.83
C VAL A 38 -3.84 -9.71 -12.75
N VAL A 39 -2.96 -8.74 -12.48
CA VAL A 39 -1.79 -8.48 -13.32
C VAL A 39 -0.78 -9.62 -13.22
N TYR A 40 -0.37 -10.00 -12.01
CA TYR A 40 0.68 -10.98 -11.73
C TYR A 40 0.30 -12.39 -12.18
N TRP A 41 -0.92 -12.83 -11.86
CA TRP A 41 -1.37 -14.18 -12.23
C TRP A 41 -1.90 -14.23 -13.64
N SER A 42 -2.40 -13.13 -14.23
CA SER A 42 -3.17 -13.22 -15.47
C SER A 42 -2.80 -12.34 -16.66
N LEU A 43 -2.07 -11.24 -16.48
CA LEU A 43 -1.76 -10.33 -17.58
C LEU A 43 -0.27 -10.27 -17.89
N ASP A 44 0.54 -9.97 -16.88
CA ASP A 44 2.00 -9.86 -17.00
C ASP A 44 2.66 -10.10 -15.63
N ARG A 45 3.33 -11.25 -15.50
CA ARG A 45 4.06 -11.63 -14.29
C ARG A 45 5.09 -10.59 -13.85
N LYS A 46 5.83 -10.00 -14.81
CA LYS A 46 6.91 -9.06 -14.49
C LYS A 46 6.32 -7.75 -13.96
N LEU A 47 5.29 -7.22 -14.61
CA LEU A 47 4.63 -6.00 -14.15
C LEU A 47 3.98 -6.21 -12.78
N GLY A 48 3.22 -7.30 -12.61
CA GLY A 48 2.54 -7.60 -11.35
C GLY A 48 3.53 -7.73 -10.19
N LEU A 49 4.68 -8.37 -10.42
CA LEU A 49 5.73 -8.47 -9.42
C LEU A 49 6.34 -7.11 -9.09
N LYS A 50 6.62 -6.26 -10.09
CA LYS A 50 7.13 -4.90 -9.84
C LYS A 50 6.16 -4.09 -8.98
N MET A 51 4.86 -4.14 -9.28
CA MET A 51 3.82 -3.47 -8.49
C MET A 51 3.78 -4.01 -7.06
N ALA A 52 3.88 -5.34 -6.89
CA ALA A 52 3.90 -6.01 -5.59
C ALA A 52 5.12 -5.63 -4.73
N ILE A 53 6.28 -5.36 -5.32
CA ILE A 53 7.47 -4.90 -4.59
C ILE A 53 7.39 -3.40 -4.32
N TYR A 54 6.94 -2.61 -5.30
CA TYR A 54 6.91 -1.15 -5.23
C TYR A 54 5.99 -0.61 -4.14
N LEU A 55 4.74 -1.11 -4.06
CA LEU A 55 3.74 -0.59 -3.14
C LEU A 55 4.13 -0.69 -1.65
N PRO A 56 4.64 -1.83 -1.13
CA PRO A 56 5.05 -1.88 0.28
C PRO A 56 6.26 -0.98 0.55
N LEU A 57 7.22 -0.84 -0.39
CA LEU A 57 8.33 0.10 -0.25
C LEU A 57 7.84 1.56 -0.17
N ALA A 58 6.97 1.97 -1.10
CA ALA A 58 6.39 3.31 -1.10
C ALA A 58 5.55 3.55 0.17
N SER A 59 4.80 2.56 0.62
CA SER A 59 3.96 2.65 1.82
C SER A 59 4.81 2.74 3.10
N SER A 60 5.94 2.05 3.17
CA SER A 60 6.90 2.20 4.28
C SER A 60 7.41 3.63 4.40
N ILE A 61 7.82 4.24 3.28
CA ILE A 61 8.27 5.64 3.26
C ILE A 61 7.12 6.58 3.67
N ASN A 62 5.89 6.33 3.20
CA ASN A 62 4.72 7.11 3.62
C ASN A 62 4.49 7.05 5.14
N SER A 63 4.50 5.86 5.72
CA SER A 63 4.33 5.65 7.16
C SER A 63 5.41 6.36 7.98
N ILE A 64 6.67 6.26 7.56
CA ILE A 64 7.79 6.90 8.26
C ILE A 64 7.66 8.43 8.19
N LEU A 65 7.34 8.99 7.01
CA LEU A 65 7.13 10.44 6.85
C LEU A 65 5.96 10.96 7.70
N LYS A 66 4.89 10.16 7.85
CA LYS A 66 3.77 10.51 8.73
C LYS A 66 4.19 10.65 10.19
N PHE A 67 5.05 9.76 10.68
CA PHE A 67 5.62 9.84 12.03
C PHE A 67 6.63 10.98 12.18
N ALA A 68 7.21 11.49 11.10
CA ALA A 68 8.13 12.62 11.17
C ALA A 68 7.40 13.96 11.18
N ILE A 69 6.30 14.08 10.42
CA ILE A 69 5.65 15.37 10.14
C ILE A 69 4.50 15.68 11.10
N HIS A 70 3.79 14.67 11.62
CA HIS A 70 2.60 14.82 12.50
C HIS A 70 1.51 15.78 12.00
N ALA A 71 1.38 15.98 10.68
CA ALA A 71 0.42 16.96 10.19
C ALA A 71 -1.03 16.53 10.51
N PRO A 72 -1.88 17.47 10.96
CA PRO A 72 -3.27 17.19 11.26
C PRO A 72 -4.07 16.90 10.00
N ARG A 73 -5.22 16.26 10.17
CA ARG A 73 -6.21 16.15 9.10
C ARG A 73 -7.15 17.37 9.12
N PRO A 74 -7.84 17.66 8.01
CA PRO A 74 -8.73 18.83 7.96
C PRO A 74 -9.78 18.84 9.07
N TYR A 75 -10.42 17.70 9.32
CA TYR A 75 -11.43 17.54 10.39
C TYR A 75 -10.85 17.53 11.82
N TRP A 76 -9.52 17.53 11.99
CA TRP A 76 -8.90 17.70 13.31
C TRP A 76 -8.78 19.18 13.69
N VAL A 77 -8.76 20.08 12.70
CA VAL A 77 -8.54 21.52 12.95
C VAL A 77 -9.79 22.36 12.67
N SER A 78 -10.85 21.76 12.14
CA SER A 78 -12.11 22.43 11.87
C SER A 78 -13.27 21.45 11.95
N THR A 79 -14.30 21.82 12.70
CA THR A 79 -15.57 21.10 12.82
C THR A 79 -16.51 21.34 11.62
N GLU A 80 -16.17 22.31 10.75
CA GLU A 80 -16.95 22.65 9.57
C GLU A 80 -16.72 21.67 8.40
N ILE A 81 -15.72 20.79 8.50
CA ILE A 81 -15.41 19.81 7.47
C ILE A 81 -16.11 18.49 7.77
N LEU A 82 -16.88 18.01 6.81
CA LEU A 82 -17.49 16.69 6.86
C LEU A 82 -16.46 15.63 6.48
N ALA A 83 -16.00 14.84 7.46
CA ALA A 83 -15.16 13.68 7.22
C ALA A 83 -16.01 12.48 6.82
N ILE A 84 -16.09 12.19 5.52
CA ILE A 84 -16.90 11.07 5.00
C ILE A 84 -16.30 9.71 5.40
N HIS A 85 -15.00 9.67 5.65
CA HIS A 85 -14.30 8.51 6.21
C HIS A 85 -13.30 8.97 7.27
N SER A 86 -12.87 8.06 8.14
CA SER A 86 -11.86 8.34 9.17
C SER A 86 -10.65 7.42 8.99
N PRO A 87 -9.60 7.90 8.33
CA PRO A 87 -8.41 7.09 8.10
C PRO A 87 -7.48 7.19 9.31
N ASN A 88 -6.88 6.05 9.68
CA ASN A 88 -5.94 5.98 10.79
C ASN A 88 -4.68 6.86 10.56
N GLY A 89 -4.17 7.44 11.64
CA GLY A 89 -2.90 8.18 11.67
C GLY A 89 -2.90 9.57 11.01
N PHE A 90 -1.72 10.22 11.02
CA PHE A 90 -1.50 11.59 10.56
C PHE A 90 -1.84 11.83 9.08
N GLY A 91 -2.07 13.11 8.74
CA GLY A 91 -2.55 13.56 7.43
C GLY A 91 -1.49 13.63 6.33
N MET A 92 -0.23 13.97 6.64
CA MET A 92 0.80 14.20 5.61
C MET A 92 1.89 13.14 5.62
N PRO A 93 2.32 12.62 4.45
CA PRO A 93 1.68 12.76 3.13
C PRO A 93 0.45 11.84 2.96
N SER A 94 -0.42 12.16 1.99
CA SER A 94 -1.58 11.31 1.66
C SER A 94 -1.14 9.95 1.09
N GLY A 95 -1.47 8.87 1.81
CA GLY A 95 -1.12 7.51 1.41
C GLY A 95 -1.81 7.03 0.14
N HIS A 96 -3.09 7.40 -0.09
CA HIS A 96 -3.80 7.06 -1.33
C HIS A 96 -3.19 7.77 -2.54
N ALA A 97 -2.87 9.07 -2.41
CA ALA A 97 -2.20 9.83 -3.45
C ALA A 97 -0.83 9.22 -3.77
N GLN A 98 -0.03 8.92 -2.73
CA GLN A 98 1.27 8.28 -2.90
C GLN A 98 1.17 6.89 -3.56
N ALA A 99 0.29 6.01 -3.09
CA ALA A 99 0.12 4.67 -3.64
C ALA A 99 -0.37 4.69 -5.11
N SER A 100 -1.17 5.68 -5.49
CA SER A 100 -1.70 5.82 -6.87
C SER A 100 -0.62 6.03 -7.93
N THR A 101 0.62 6.37 -7.54
CA THR A 101 1.77 6.43 -8.46
C THR A 101 2.17 5.06 -9.02
N VAL A 102 1.63 3.96 -8.49
CA VAL A 102 1.78 2.62 -9.09
C VAL A 102 1.21 2.54 -10.51
N TRP A 103 0.22 3.37 -10.85
CA TRP A 103 -0.30 3.47 -12.22
C TRP A 103 0.74 4.09 -13.17
N LEU A 104 1.56 5.02 -12.67
CA LEU A 104 2.68 5.59 -13.42
C LEU A 104 3.79 4.54 -13.61
N LEU A 105 4.06 3.69 -12.61
CA LEU A 105 4.95 2.53 -12.75
C LEU A 105 4.47 1.61 -13.89
N ALA A 106 3.18 1.28 -13.90
CA ALA A 106 2.59 0.47 -14.96
C ALA A 106 2.72 1.13 -16.34
N SER A 107 2.57 2.46 -16.42
CA SER A 107 2.77 3.21 -17.68
C SER A 107 4.20 3.17 -18.19
N CYS A 108 5.18 3.38 -17.30
CA CYS A 108 6.60 3.25 -17.61
C CYS A 108 6.95 1.85 -18.13
N PHE A 109 6.33 0.81 -17.57
CA PHE A 109 6.55 -0.57 -17.99
C PHE A 109 5.88 -0.90 -19.33
N LEU A 110 4.60 -0.54 -19.50
CA LEU A 110 3.82 -0.87 -20.69
C LEU A 110 4.22 -0.05 -21.91
N ARG A 111 4.72 1.18 -21.72
CA ARG A 111 5.16 2.11 -22.78
C ARG A 111 4.08 2.43 -23.84
N LYS A 112 2.81 2.31 -23.48
CA LYS A 112 1.68 2.64 -24.36
C LYS A 112 1.22 4.07 -24.11
N LYS A 113 1.23 4.92 -25.15
CA LYS A 113 0.85 6.34 -25.05
C LYS A 113 -0.54 6.55 -24.43
N TRP A 114 -1.53 5.77 -24.85
CA TRP A 114 -2.90 5.88 -24.31
C TRP A 114 -2.98 5.54 -22.80
N PHE A 115 -2.13 4.63 -22.33
CA PHE A 115 -2.18 4.18 -20.94
C PHE A 115 -1.59 5.23 -19.98
N TRP A 116 -0.67 6.07 -20.46
CA TRP A 116 -0.20 7.23 -19.68
C TRP A 116 -1.35 8.16 -19.30
N THR A 117 -2.26 8.45 -20.23
CA THR A 117 -3.45 9.26 -19.95
C THR A 117 -4.30 8.62 -18.86
N VAL A 118 -4.57 7.31 -18.97
CA VAL A 118 -5.36 6.56 -17.97
C VAL A 118 -4.68 6.60 -16.60
N ALA A 119 -3.37 6.37 -16.55
CA ALA A 119 -2.63 6.36 -15.30
C ALA A 119 -2.59 7.73 -14.61
N ILE A 120 -2.36 8.81 -15.38
CA ILE A 120 -2.39 10.18 -14.85
C ILE A 120 -3.78 10.50 -14.31
N LEU A 121 -4.84 10.19 -15.06
CA LEU A 121 -6.22 10.41 -14.59
C LEU A 121 -6.53 9.62 -13.32
N LEU A 122 -6.14 8.35 -13.24
CA LEU A 122 -6.33 7.55 -12.01
C LEU A 122 -5.55 8.15 -10.83
N THR A 123 -4.27 8.52 -11.02
CA THR A 123 -3.45 9.16 -9.99
C THR A 123 -4.07 10.46 -9.48
N LEU A 124 -4.57 11.30 -10.39
CA LEU A 124 -5.23 12.56 -10.07
C LEU A 124 -6.56 12.35 -9.35
N CYS A 125 -7.47 11.55 -9.93
CA CYS A 125 -8.79 11.30 -9.35
C CYS A 125 -8.72 10.62 -7.98
N ILE A 126 -7.82 9.66 -7.79
CA ILE A 126 -7.61 9.02 -6.47
C ILE A 126 -7.12 10.07 -5.46
N GLY A 127 -6.17 10.94 -5.81
CA GLY A 127 -5.69 11.98 -4.90
C GLY A 127 -6.76 13.03 -4.57
N LEU A 128 -7.44 13.57 -5.59
CA LEU A 128 -8.48 14.58 -5.45
C LEU A 128 -9.69 14.07 -4.64
N SER A 129 -10.01 12.77 -4.76
CA SER A 129 -11.07 12.16 -3.94
C SER A 129 -10.81 12.34 -2.44
N ARG A 130 -9.54 12.35 -2.01
CA ARG A 130 -9.18 12.50 -0.59
C ARG A 130 -9.39 13.92 -0.06
N ALA A 131 -9.20 14.92 -0.90
CA ALA A 131 -9.52 16.30 -0.56
C ALA A 131 -11.04 16.49 -0.48
N TYR A 132 -11.78 15.98 -1.46
CA TYR A 132 -13.25 16.03 -1.47
C TYR A 132 -13.87 15.36 -0.24
N LEU A 133 -13.37 14.18 0.15
CA LEU A 133 -13.87 13.41 1.30
C LEU A 133 -13.50 14.03 2.66
N GLY A 134 -12.82 15.18 2.68
CA GLY A 134 -12.50 15.94 3.89
C GLY A 134 -11.37 15.34 4.75
N VAL A 135 -10.66 14.34 4.25
CA VAL A 135 -9.69 13.56 5.05
C VAL A 135 -8.24 14.02 4.89
N HIS A 136 -7.96 14.81 3.87
CA HIS A 136 -6.63 15.33 3.54
C HIS A 136 -6.72 16.73 2.95
N PHE A 137 -5.76 17.60 3.29
CA PHE A 137 -5.61 18.86 2.58
C PHE A 137 -5.04 18.65 1.16
N PRO A 138 -5.32 19.55 0.20
CA PRO A 138 -4.70 19.50 -1.14
C PRO A 138 -3.17 19.45 -1.09
N THR A 139 -2.57 20.20 -0.17
CA THR A 139 -1.12 20.20 0.09
C THR A 139 -0.60 18.81 0.52
N GLN A 140 -1.38 18.06 1.30
CA GLN A 140 -1.06 16.68 1.70
C GLN A 140 -1.19 15.69 0.53
N VAL A 141 -2.12 15.92 -0.39
CA VAL A 141 -2.26 15.16 -1.64
C VAL A 141 -1.05 15.38 -2.53
N ILE A 142 -0.66 16.64 -2.76
CA ILE A 142 0.53 17.00 -3.54
C ILE A 142 1.78 16.37 -2.94
N ALA A 143 1.98 16.47 -1.62
CA ALA A 143 3.11 15.84 -0.94
C ALA A 143 3.12 14.32 -1.10
N GLY A 144 1.94 13.68 -1.14
CA GLY A 144 1.80 12.26 -1.46
C GLY A 144 2.28 11.91 -2.86
N TRP A 145 1.89 12.69 -3.87
CA TRP A 145 2.36 12.49 -5.24
C TRP A 145 3.87 12.73 -5.37
N VAL A 146 4.40 13.80 -4.77
CA VAL A 146 5.84 14.09 -4.78
C VAL A 146 6.65 12.95 -4.13
N ALA A 147 6.23 12.49 -2.95
CA ALA A 147 6.87 11.35 -2.28
C ALA A 147 6.79 10.08 -3.13
N GLY A 148 5.61 9.78 -3.71
CA GLY A 148 5.42 8.60 -4.56
C GLY A 148 6.25 8.64 -5.84
N ILE A 149 6.27 9.76 -6.55
CA ILE A 149 7.07 9.94 -7.77
C ILE A 149 8.57 9.82 -7.45
N THR A 150 9.02 10.36 -6.31
CA THR A 150 10.41 10.23 -5.87
C THR A 150 10.78 8.76 -5.63
N VAL A 151 9.96 8.02 -4.87
CA VAL A 151 10.17 6.58 -4.65
C VAL A 151 10.12 5.81 -5.96
N LEU A 152 9.21 6.16 -6.88
CA LEU A 152 9.09 5.54 -8.20
C LEU A 152 10.35 5.72 -9.05
N ILE A 153 10.90 6.94 -9.10
CA ILE A 153 12.14 7.23 -9.83
C ILE A 153 13.28 6.40 -9.25
N CYS A 154 13.45 6.40 -7.92
CA CYS A 154 14.45 5.58 -7.25
C CYS A 154 14.26 4.09 -7.55
N PHE A 155 13.02 3.59 -7.47
CA PHE A 155 12.68 2.20 -7.77
C PHE A 155 13.10 1.82 -9.19
N ILE A 156 12.68 2.57 -10.22
CA ILE A 156 12.99 2.24 -11.62
C ILE A 156 14.50 2.29 -11.90
N ARG A 157 15.23 3.24 -11.28
CA ARG A 157 16.69 3.38 -11.45
C ARG A 157 17.45 2.22 -10.78
N LEU A 158 17.05 1.84 -9.58
CA LEU A 158 17.72 0.80 -8.79
C LEU A 158 17.31 -0.61 -9.20
N GLU A 159 16.09 -0.81 -9.73
CA GLU A 159 15.54 -2.14 -10.04
C GLU A 159 16.48 -2.94 -10.95
N ARG A 160 17.03 -2.33 -12.00
CA ARG A 160 17.91 -3.04 -12.94
C ARG A 160 19.20 -3.48 -12.25
N VAL A 161 19.82 -2.59 -11.49
CA VAL A 161 21.08 -2.82 -10.77
C VAL A 161 20.91 -3.90 -9.70
N ILE A 162 19.85 -3.77 -8.88
CA ILE A 162 19.53 -4.73 -7.83
C ILE A 162 19.17 -6.08 -8.44
N SER A 163 18.35 -6.11 -9.50
CA SER A 163 17.96 -7.37 -10.15
C SER A 163 19.16 -8.10 -10.77
N SER A 164 20.08 -7.39 -11.43
CA SER A 164 21.31 -8.01 -11.96
C SER A 164 22.20 -8.53 -10.84
N TRP A 165 22.37 -7.76 -9.77
CA TRP A 165 23.18 -8.16 -8.62
C TRP A 165 22.59 -9.38 -7.90
N LEU A 166 21.27 -9.41 -7.67
CA LEU A 166 20.60 -10.55 -7.04
C LEU A 166 20.80 -11.83 -7.86
N LYS A 167 20.65 -11.75 -9.19
CA LYS A 167 20.83 -12.90 -10.08
C LYS A 167 22.27 -13.42 -10.12
N SER A 168 23.27 -12.58 -9.89
CA SER A 168 24.68 -12.98 -9.89
C SER A 168 25.15 -13.56 -8.56
N HIS A 169 24.29 -13.65 -7.54
CA HIS A 169 24.67 -14.08 -6.19
C HIS A 169 23.89 -15.30 -5.72
N HIS A 170 24.49 -16.06 -4.80
CA HIS A 170 23.86 -17.23 -4.17
C HIS A 170 22.62 -16.85 -3.34
N LEU A 171 21.74 -17.84 -3.13
CA LEU A 171 20.48 -17.65 -2.42
C LEU A 171 20.66 -16.97 -1.06
N TYR A 172 21.62 -17.40 -0.24
CA TYR A 172 21.81 -16.84 1.09
C TYR A 172 22.10 -15.33 1.05
N ARG A 173 22.87 -14.84 0.06
CA ARG A 173 23.15 -13.39 -0.10
C ARG A 173 21.90 -12.63 -0.54
N GLN A 174 21.08 -13.23 -1.40
CA GLN A 174 19.79 -12.64 -1.79
C GLN A 174 18.85 -12.51 -0.58
N LEU A 175 18.77 -13.55 0.25
CA LEU A 175 17.96 -13.54 1.47
C LEU A 175 18.49 -12.53 2.50
N LEU A 176 19.81 -12.48 2.72
CA LEU A 176 20.43 -11.48 3.60
C LEU A 176 20.15 -10.05 3.13
N PHE A 177 20.20 -9.79 1.82
CA PHE A 177 19.86 -8.48 1.28
C PHE A 177 18.40 -8.08 1.57
N MET A 178 17.45 -9.00 1.42
CA MET A 178 16.03 -8.75 1.70
C MET A 178 15.77 -8.54 3.19
N LEU A 179 16.38 -9.37 4.05
CA LEU A 179 16.31 -9.22 5.50
C LEU A 179 16.94 -7.91 5.95
N GLY A 180 18.12 -7.55 5.41
CA GLY A 180 18.79 -6.29 5.68
C GLY A 180 17.95 -5.07 5.27
N THR A 181 17.36 -5.09 4.08
CA THR A 181 16.45 -4.01 3.62
C THR A 181 15.22 -3.90 4.53
N THR A 182 14.63 -5.03 4.90
CA THR A 182 13.48 -5.08 5.81
C THR A 182 13.83 -4.56 7.19
N PHE A 183 15.00 -4.93 7.72
CA PHE A 183 15.52 -4.42 8.98
C PHE A 183 15.73 -2.90 8.93
N LEU A 184 16.31 -2.36 7.85
CA LEU A 184 16.49 -0.91 7.68
C LEU A 184 15.16 -0.15 7.64
N ILE A 185 14.11 -0.71 7.04
CA ILE A 185 12.76 -0.12 7.04
C ILE A 185 12.22 -0.02 8.48
N ILE A 186 12.30 -1.12 9.24
CA ILE A 186 11.82 -1.16 10.63
C ILE A 186 12.65 -0.22 11.50
N LEU A 187 13.97 -0.25 11.36
CA LEU A 187 14.89 0.59 12.11
C LEU A 187 14.62 2.08 11.84
N ALA A 188 14.42 2.48 10.58
CA ALA A 188 14.08 3.86 10.24
C ALA A 188 12.77 4.32 10.90
N GLY A 189 11.72 3.48 10.87
CA GLY A 189 10.47 3.78 11.56
C GLY A 189 10.64 3.90 13.08
N ALA A 190 11.41 2.98 13.68
CA ALA A 190 11.70 3.01 15.11
C ALA A 190 12.50 4.25 15.51
N ILE A 191 13.52 4.63 14.75
CA ILE A 191 14.33 5.85 15.00
C ILE A 191 13.44 7.08 14.96
N ILE A 192 12.60 7.23 13.93
CA ILE A 192 11.70 8.39 13.84
C ILE A 192 10.76 8.45 15.03
N LEU A 193 10.10 7.34 15.40
CA LEU A 193 9.23 7.32 16.58
C LEU A 193 9.98 7.61 17.89
N LEU A 194 11.23 7.18 18.03
CA LEU A 194 12.05 7.49 19.21
C LEU A 194 12.38 8.97 19.29
N ILE A 195 12.71 9.60 18.16
CA ILE A 195 12.99 11.03 18.07
C ILE A 195 11.72 11.84 18.37
N THR A 196 10.56 11.35 17.94
CA THR A 196 9.29 12.06 18.06
C THR A 196 8.44 11.67 19.27
N ARG A 197 8.97 10.81 20.16
CA ARG A 197 8.23 10.27 21.31
C ARG A 197 7.69 11.31 22.30
N ASN A 198 8.29 12.50 22.33
CA ASN A 198 7.90 13.60 23.22
C ASN A 198 6.92 14.57 22.56
N TRP A 199 6.48 14.30 21.33
CA TRP A 199 5.49 15.13 20.66
C TRP A 199 4.10 14.73 21.13
N ASP A 200 3.38 15.68 21.73
CA ASP A 200 2.04 15.48 22.23
C ASP A 200 0.99 15.94 21.22
N LEU A 201 -0.12 15.19 21.15
CA LEU A 201 -1.24 15.52 20.30
C LEU A 201 -2.02 16.71 20.91
N PRO A 202 -2.24 17.81 20.17
CA PRO A 202 -2.97 18.98 20.68
C PRO A 202 -4.41 18.64 21.13
N ALA A 203 -4.82 19.17 22.28
CA ALA A 203 -6.14 18.91 22.87
C ALA A 203 -7.29 19.34 21.94
N ASP A 204 -7.15 20.47 21.25
CA ASP A 204 -8.15 20.96 20.29
C ASP A 204 -8.32 19.99 19.12
N TRP A 205 -7.26 19.30 18.70
CA TRP A 205 -7.34 18.32 17.62
C TRP A 205 -8.13 17.09 18.03
N ILE A 206 -7.93 16.64 19.27
CA ILE A 206 -8.68 15.54 19.88
C ILE A 206 -10.16 15.93 19.96
N TRP A 207 -10.45 17.13 20.46
CA TRP A 207 -11.82 17.64 20.62
C TRP A 207 -12.57 17.74 19.29
N ASN A 208 -11.97 18.38 18.29
CA ASN A 208 -12.61 18.53 16.98
C ASN A 208 -12.83 17.17 16.32
N ALA A 209 -11.82 16.29 16.35
CA ALA A 209 -11.96 14.98 15.77
C ALA A 209 -13.03 14.13 16.50
N SER A 210 -13.21 14.34 17.82
CA SER A 210 -14.15 13.55 18.64
C SER A 210 -15.59 14.02 18.52
N SER A 211 -15.79 15.33 18.26
CA SER A 211 -17.10 15.88 17.93
C SER A 211 -17.70 15.32 16.65
N ILE A 212 -16.86 14.82 15.74
CA ILE A 212 -17.28 14.24 14.45
C ILE A 212 -17.40 12.71 14.54
N GLN A 213 -16.67 12.06 15.46
CA GLN A 213 -16.68 10.60 15.58
C GLN A 213 -16.27 10.12 16.97
N SER A 214 -16.83 9.01 17.46
CA SER A 214 -16.45 8.38 18.73
C SER A 214 -14.95 8.04 18.74
N LEU A 215 -14.19 8.83 19.49
CA LEU A 215 -12.75 8.92 19.38
C LEU A 215 -12.11 8.20 20.55
N ASP A 216 -11.86 6.91 20.37
CA ASP A 216 -11.22 6.15 21.44
C ASP A 216 -10.02 5.29 20.98
N THR A 217 -9.85 5.02 19.67
CA THR A 217 -8.77 4.11 19.20
C THR A 217 -7.94 4.60 18.01
N ASN A 218 -8.48 5.43 17.10
CA ASN A 218 -7.79 5.75 15.84
C ASN A 218 -6.65 6.77 15.92
N LEU A 219 -6.66 7.65 16.94
CA LEU A 219 -5.58 8.62 17.16
C LEU A 219 -4.36 8.01 17.84
N LEU A 220 -4.55 7.06 18.76
CA LEU A 220 -3.46 6.29 19.36
C LEU A 220 -2.74 5.41 18.33
N ARG A 221 -3.47 4.88 17.33
CA ARG A 221 -2.90 4.17 16.18
C ARG A 221 -1.93 5.02 15.36
N ALA A 222 -1.94 6.35 15.49
CA ALA A 222 -1.02 7.24 14.80
C ALA A 222 0.45 7.03 15.20
N TYR A 223 0.70 6.42 16.36
CA TYR A 223 2.05 6.13 16.88
C TYR A 223 2.42 4.64 16.76
N SER A 224 1.57 3.81 16.16
CA SER A 224 1.83 2.38 16.10
C SER A 224 2.82 2.04 14.98
N MET A 225 3.90 1.34 15.34
CA MET A 225 4.81 0.69 14.39
C MET A 225 4.12 -0.33 13.47
N ALA A 226 2.87 -0.71 13.75
CA ALA A 226 2.10 -1.68 12.96
C ALA A 226 2.00 -1.37 11.47
N SER A 227 1.96 -0.09 11.08
CA SER A 227 1.92 0.26 9.66
C SER A 227 3.27 0.00 8.98
N VAL A 228 4.38 0.44 9.58
CA VAL A 228 5.74 0.18 9.09
C VAL A 228 6.04 -1.31 9.11
N ALA A 229 5.72 -2.00 10.20
CA ALA A 229 5.94 -3.43 10.38
C ALA A 229 5.14 -4.26 9.34
N GLY A 230 3.86 -3.93 9.11
CA GLY A 230 3.05 -4.59 8.09
C GLY A 230 3.60 -4.37 6.67
N ASN A 231 4.01 -3.14 6.34
CA ASN A 231 4.61 -2.83 5.03
C ASN A 231 5.95 -3.55 4.85
N ALA A 232 6.80 -3.60 5.89
CA ALA A 232 8.07 -4.33 5.89
C ALA A 232 7.86 -5.85 5.72
N GLY A 233 6.89 -6.43 6.44
CA GLY A 233 6.50 -7.83 6.30
C GLY A 233 6.02 -8.14 4.89
N SER A 234 5.17 -7.29 4.31
CA SER A 234 4.72 -7.43 2.92
C SER A 234 5.88 -7.35 1.92
N PHE A 235 6.83 -6.42 2.10
CA PHE A 235 8.00 -6.33 1.24
C PHE A 235 8.85 -7.61 1.32
N LEU A 236 9.10 -8.12 2.53
CA LEU A 236 9.87 -9.34 2.73
C LEU A 236 9.20 -10.55 2.08
N GLY A 237 7.88 -10.70 2.27
CA GLY A 237 7.11 -11.82 1.74
C GLY A 237 7.07 -11.82 0.21
N VAL A 238 6.82 -10.67 -0.41
CA VAL A 238 6.91 -10.53 -1.89
C VAL A 238 8.33 -10.84 -2.37
N SER A 239 9.36 -10.28 -1.73
CA SER A 239 10.74 -10.39 -2.21
C SER A 239 11.29 -11.81 -2.11
N ILE A 240 11.13 -12.47 -0.95
CA ILE A 240 11.53 -13.87 -0.79
C ILE A 240 10.71 -14.76 -1.72
N GLY A 241 9.39 -14.53 -1.79
CA GLY A 241 8.51 -15.27 -2.69
C GLY A 241 8.96 -15.18 -4.15
N ALA A 242 9.39 -14.01 -4.61
CA ALA A 242 9.89 -13.79 -5.96
C ALA A 242 11.17 -14.57 -6.26
N VAL A 243 12.12 -14.59 -5.32
CA VAL A 243 13.38 -15.34 -5.47
C VAL A 243 13.13 -16.84 -5.48
N LEU A 244 12.27 -17.35 -4.59
CA LEU A 244 11.92 -18.77 -4.58
C LEU A 244 11.13 -19.15 -5.84
N MET A 245 10.21 -18.30 -6.32
CA MET A 245 9.49 -18.55 -7.57
C MET A 245 10.44 -18.59 -8.77
N GLY A 246 11.47 -17.73 -8.81
CA GLY A 246 12.51 -17.78 -9.83
C GLY A 246 13.30 -19.09 -9.81
N LYS A 247 13.62 -19.60 -8.61
CA LYS A 247 14.30 -20.89 -8.43
C LYS A 247 13.44 -22.10 -8.77
N ALA A 248 12.13 -21.99 -8.54
CA ALA A 248 11.16 -23.02 -8.89
C ALA A 248 10.79 -23.06 -10.38
N GLY A 249 11.56 -22.36 -11.24
CA GLY A 249 11.36 -22.38 -12.69
C GLY A 249 10.38 -21.34 -13.23
N GLY A 250 9.83 -20.44 -12.40
CA GLY A 250 8.93 -19.40 -12.88
C GLY A 250 7.59 -19.91 -13.43
N PHE A 251 6.86 -19.03 -14.12
CA PHE A 251 5.60 -19.39 -14.77
C PHE A 251 5.22 -18.41 -15.88
N THR A 252 4.42 -18.91 -16.82
CA THR A 252 3.76 -18.11 -17.86
C THR A 252 2.28 -17.88 -17.55
N VAL A 253 1.79 -16.68 -17.86
CA VAL A 253 0.39 -16.27 -17.64
C VAL A 253 -0.53 -16.61 -18.82
N ASN A 254 -0.04 -17.33 -19.82
CA ASN A 254 -0.81 -17.72 -21.00
C ASN A 254 -1.88 -18.76 -20.65
N GLY A 255 -2.98 -18.77 -21.40
CA GLY A 255 -4.09 -19.69 -21.17
C GLY A 255 -5.42 -19.12 -21.67
N LYS A 256 -6.44 -19.99 -21.72
CA LYS A 256 -7.82 -19.61 -22.05
C LYS A 256 -8.34 -18.61 -21.03
N TRP A 257 -9.18 -17.67 -21.46
CA TRP A 257 -9.68 -16.59 -20.59
C TRP A 257 -10.37 -17.10 -19.31
N TRP A 258 -11.09 -18.22 -19.37
CA TRP A 258 -11.74 -18.82 -18.20
C TRP A 258 -10.74 -19.42 -17.21
N VAL A 259 -9.59 -19.94 -17.66
CA VAL A 259 -8.51 -20.41 -16.77
C VAL A 259 -7.91 -19.22 -16.03
N ARG A 260 -7.73 -18.10 -16.75
CA ARG A 260 -7.25 -16.84 -16.17
C ARG A 260 -8.21 -16.31 -15.11
N LEU A 261 -9.51 -16.36 -15.39
CA LEU A 261 -10.54 -15.96 -14.44
C LEU A 261 -10.55 -16.90 -13.22
N LEU A 262 -10.50 -18.21 -13.44
CA LEU A 262 -10.53 -19.22 -12.38
C LEU A 262 -9.39 -19.04 -11.38
N ARG A 263 -8.15 -18.84 -11.84
CA ARG A 263 -7.01 -18.60 -10.93
C ARG A 263 -7.09 -17.26 -10.18
N ILE A 264 -7.70 -16.22 -10.79
CA ILE A 264 -7.96 -14.95 -10.08
C ILE A 264 -8.97 -15.19 -8.96
N VAL A 265 -10.11 -15.81 -9.27
CA VAL A 265 -11.18 -16.05 -8.28
C VAL A 265 -10.68 -16.94 -7.15
N LEU A 266 -10.05 -18.07 -7.47
CA LEU A 266 -9.49 -18.99 -6.46
C LEU A 266 -8.40 -18.29 -5.63
N GLY A 267 -7.48 -17.58 -6.28
CA GLY A 267 -6.39 -16.90 -5.59
C GLY A 267 -6.89 -15.80 -4.65
N LEU A 268 -7.84 -14.97 -5.10
CA LEU A 268 -8.45 -13.94 -4.26
C LEU A 268 -9.27 -14.54 -3.12
N ALA A 269 -10.01 -15.64 -3.35
CA ALA A 269 -10.71 -16.35 -2.29
C ALA A 269 -9.73 -16.89 -1.23
N CYS A 270 -8.63 -17.54 -1.64
CA CYS A 270 -7.58 -17.98 -0.72
C CYS A 270 -6.95 -16.82 0.05
N MET A 271 -6.66 -15.70 -0.60
CA MET A 271 -6.11 -14.51 0.05
C MET A 271 -7.08 -13.86 1.03
N PHE A 272 -8.36 -13.82 0.68
CA PHE A 272 -9.41 -13.35 1.58
C PHE A 272 -9.53 -14.25 2.81
N LEU A 273 -9.62 -15.57 2.63
CA LEU A 273 -9.72 -16.53 3.74
C LEU A 273 -8.49 -16.46 4.66
N LEU A 274 -7.30 -16.35 4.07
CA LEU A 274 -6.06 -16.19 4.84
C LEU A 274 -6.06 -14.87 5.63
N TYR A 275 -6.45 -13.77 5.01
CA TYR A 275 -6.56 -12.48 5.69
C TYR A 275 -7.61 -12.51 6.80
N ALA A 276 -8.80 -13.04 6.53
CA ALA A 276 -9.88 -13.16 7.50
C ALA A 276 -9.47 -14.03 8.70
N GLY A 277 -8.86 -15.19 8.45
CA GLY A 277 -8.33 -16.05 9.50
C GLY A 277 -7.23 -15.39 10.34
N LEU A 278 -6.38 -14.56 9.73
CA LEU A 278 -5.39 -13.78 10.48
C LEU A 278 -6.02 -12.66 11.32
N GLN A 279 -7.22 -12.16 10.97
CA GLN A 279 -7.91 -11.16 11.77
C GLN A 279 -8.59 -11.78 13.00
N THR A 280 -9.07 -13.02 12.94
CA THR A 280 -9.79 -13.64 14.07
C THR A 280 -8.90 -13.94 15.27
N ILE A 281 -7.60 -14.10 15.05
CA ILE A 281 -6.60 -14.39 16.08
C ILE A 281 -5.64 -13.22 16.31
N ALA A 282 -5.94 -12.04 15.74
CA ALA A 282 -5.11 -10.86 15.94
C ALA A 282 -5.12 -10.45 17.42
N PRO A 283 -3.94 -10.14 18.00
CA PRO A 283 -3.90 -9.64 19.37
C PRO A 283 -4.65 -8.32 19.45
N GLY A 284 -5.32 -8.10 20.58
CA GLY A 284 -5.98 -6.83 20.86
C GLY A 284 -5.00 -5.66 20.79
N GLU A 285 -5.51 -4.50 20.38
CA GLU A 285 -4.67 -3.32 20.09
C GLU A 285 -4.10 -2.64 21.34
N ALA A 286 -4.45 -3.11 22.54
CA ALA A 286 -3.89 -2.66 23.80
C ALA A 286 -2.36 -2.88 23.88
N ASN A 287 -1.83 -3.91 23.22
CA ASN A 287 -0.40 -4.16 23.14
C ASN A 287 0.14 -3.82 21.75
N LEU A 288 0.57 -2.56 21.57
CA LEU A 288 1.02 -2.02 20.29
C LEU A 288 2.22 -2.77 19.68
N SER A 289 3.14 -3.29 20.50
CA SER A 289 4.32 -4.03 20.02
C SER A 289 3.93 -5.43 19.54
N ALA A 290 3.10 -6.15 20.31
CA ALA A 290 2.55 -7.44 19.88
C ALA A 290 1.72 -7.29 18.60
N TYR A 291 0.90 -6.25 18.50
CA TYR A 291 0.15 -5.93 17.29
C TYR A 291 1.06 -5.60 16.10
N ALA A 292 2.16 -4.88 16.31
CA ALA A 292 3.11 -4.60 15.23
C ALA A 292 3.81 -5.88 14.72
N ILE A 293 4.23 -6.78 15.61
CA ILE A 293 4.79 -8.09 15.26
C ILE A 293 3.76 -8.93 14.49
N TRP A 294 2.51 -8.95 14.98
CA TRP A 294 1.41 -9.64 14.30
C TRP A 294 1.19 -9.14 12.88
N ARG A 295 1.18 -7.82 12.71
CA ARG A 295 1.02 -7.16 11.40
C ARG A 295 2.18 -7.50 10.48
N PHE A 296 3.41 -7.52 10.97
CA PHE A 296 4.56 -7.97 10.17
C PHE A 296 4.35 -9.40 9.66
N MET A 297 4.05 -10.34 10.57
CA MET A 297 3.91 -11.76 10.24
C MET A 297 2.74 -12.02 9.30
N GLY A 298 1.58 -11.43 9.59
CA GLY A 298 0.38 -11.59 8.74
C GLY A 298 0.61 -11.09 7.32
N PHE A 299 1.19 -9.91 7.14
CA PHE A 299 1.46 -9.36 5.80
C PHE A 299 2.59 -10.10 5.08
N TYR A 300 3.59 -10.61 5.81
CA TYR A 300 4.57 -11.54 5.26
C TYR A 300 3.90 -12.79 4.69
N VAL A 301 3.07 -13.48 5.49
CA VAL A 301 2.41 -14.72 5.10
C VAL A 301 1.47 -14.51 3.91
N ILE A 302 0.66 -13.43 3.91
CA ILE A 302 -0.25 -13.11 2.80
C ILE A 302 0.53 -12.86 1.50
N SER A 303 1.51 -11.96 1.55
CA SER A 303 2.25 -11.56 0.35
C SER A 303 3.15 -12.68 -0.20
N PHE A 304 3.80 -13.44 0.68
CA PHE A 304 4.56 -14.63 0.33
C PHE A 304 3.67 -15.67 -0.35
N SER A 305 2.47 -15.91 0.20
CA SER A 305 1.51 -16.84 -0.36
C SER A 305 1.03 -16.40 -1.74
N ALA A 306 0.76 -15.11 -1.93
CA ALA A 306 0.33 -14.56 -3.21
C ALA A 306 1.40 -14.70 -4.31
N VAL A 307 2.67 -14.51 -3.96
CA VAL A 307 3.77 -14.47 -4.92
C VAL A 307 4.39 -15.85 -5.21
N TYR A 308 4.36 -16.76 -4.23
CA TYR A 308 5.01 -18.07 -4.33
C TYR A 308 4.05 -19.25 -4.17
N ILE A 309 3.37 -19.39 -3.02
CA ILE A 309 2.57 -20.59 -2.71
C ILE A 309 1.43 -20.79 -3.72
N LEU A 310 0.64 -19.74 -4.00
CA LEU A 310 -0.47 -19.82 -4.93
C LEU A 310 -0.03 -20.09 -6.38
N PRO A 311 1.00 -19.42 -6.93
CA PRO A 311 1.53 -19.79 -8.24
C PRO A 311 2.02 -21.24 -8.33
N ILE A 312 2.70 -21.77 -7.31
CA ILE A 312 3.12 -23.18 -7.29
C ILE A 312 1.89 -24.12 -7.29
N LEU A 313 0.87 -23.80 -6.48
CA LEU A 313 -0.38 -24.54 -6.48
C LEU A 313 -1.06 -24.49 -7.86
N PHE A 314 -1.12 -23.33 -8.50
CA PHE A 314 -1.69 -23.17 -9.83
C PHE A 314 -0.92 -23.94 -10.91
N VAL A 315 0.41 -24.03 -10.82
CA VAL A 315 1.21 -24.88 -11.71
C VAL A 315 0.85 -26.35 -11.51
N ARG A 316 0.76 -26.82 -10.25
CA ARG A 316 0.36 -28.21 -9.93
C ARG A 316 -1.06 -28.54 -10.40
N LEU A 317 -1.98 -27.58 -10.30
CA LEU A 317 -3.35 -27.69 -10.79
C LEU A 317 -3.50 -27.45 -12.30
N LYS A 318 -2.38 -27.26 -13.04
CA LYS A 318 -2.37 -26.97 -14.49
C LYS A 318 -3.15 -25.69 -14.89
N LEU A 319 -3.28 -24.74 -13.97
CA LEU A 319 -3.86 -23.40 -14.19
C LEU A 319 -2.79 -22.38 -14.64
N LEU A 320 -1.52 -22.68 -14.39
CA LEU A 320 -0.34 -22.00 -14.93
C LEU A 320 0.59 -23.03 -15.58
N LYS A 321 1.40 -22.60 -16.55
CA LYS A 321 2.49 -23.41 -17.11
C LYS A 321 3.82 -22.94 -16.52
N SER A 322 4.64 -23.89 -16.08
CA SER A 322 6.05 -23.66 -15.71
C SER A 322 6.82 -23.06 -16.88
N ASP A 323 7.84 -22.22 -16.63
CA ASP A 323 8.76 -21.79 -17.69
C ASP A 323 9.79 -22.89 -18.05
N GLN A 324 9.95 -23.89 -17.17
CA GLN A 324 10.68 -25.15 -17.40
C GLN A 324 9.74 -26.23 -17.91
#